data_AF-A0A8C4T8T8-F1
#
_entry.id   AF-A0A8C4T8T8-F1
#
_cell.length_a   1.000
_cell.length_b   1.000
_cell.length_c   1.000
_cell.angle_alpha   90.00
_cell.angle_beta   90.00
_cell.angle_gamma   90.00
#
_symmetry.space_group_name_H-M   'P 1'
#
loop_
_entity.id
_entity.type
_entity.pdbx_description
1 polymer ?
#
loop_
_entity_poly.entity_id
_entity_poly.type
_entity_poly.pdbx_seq_one_letter_code
_entity_poly.pdbx_strand_id
1 'polypeptide(L)' 'MPLFVAPIVKERMIKKGSMMVSYQPRGSQVNFFRMVVLNPQMTREDLDFFLDEIESLASDL' A
#
# COMPACT_ATOMS: atom_id res chain seq x y z
N MET A 1 5.64 -17.64 0.82
CA MET A 1 5.06 -16.67 1.78
C MET A 1 4.58 -15.31 1.19
N PRO A 2 4.40 -15.06 -0.13
CA PRO A 2 4.03 -13.72 -0.61
C PRO A 2 2.56 -13.31 -0.36
N LEU A 3 1.69 -14.23 0.07
CA LEU A 3 0.25 -13.98 0.23
C LEU A 3 -0.10 -12.97 1.34
N PHE A 4 0.75 -12.85 2.36
CA PHE A 4 0.48 -12.05 3.56
C PHE A 4 1.12 -10.66 3.55
N VAL A 5 1.96 -10.34 2.56
CA VAL A 5 2.63 -9.03 2.48
C VAL A 5 1.61 -7.89 2.47
N ALA A 6 0.68 -7.90 1.51
CA ALA A 6 -0.30 -6.83 1.39
C ALA A 6 -1.26 -6.70 2.61
N PRO A 7 -1.82 -7.79 3.18
CA PRO A 7 -2.57 -7.73 4.43
C PRO A 7 -1.80 -7.14 5.61
N ILE A 8 -0.55 -7.58 5.86
CA ILE A 8 0.26 -7.12 6.99
C ILE A 8 0.60 -5.65 6.83
N VAL A 9 1.07 -5.25 5.65
CA VAL A 9 1.39 -3.85 5.34
C VAL A 9 0.13 -2.98 5.48
N LYS A 10 -1.05 -3.44 5.02
CA LYS A 10 -2.31 -2.70 5.21
C LYS A 10 -2.69 -2.54 6.67
N GLU A 11 -2.49 -3.56 7.51
CA GLU A 11 -2.72 -3.44 8.95
C GLU A 11 -1.82 -2.36 9.57
N ARG A 12 -0.53 -2.35 9.19
CA ARG A 12 0.44 -1.36 9.67
C ARG A 12 0.10 0.06 9.18
N MET A 13 -0.36 0.22 7.94
CA MET A 13 -0.89 1.49 7.42
C MET A 13 -2.05 2.02 8.27
N ILE A 14 -3.03 1.16 8.59
CA ILE A 14 -4.20 1.54 9.40
C ILE A 14 -3.78 1.96 10.81
N LYS A 15 -2.86 1.21 11.43
CA LYS A 15 -2.36 1.51 12.78
C LYS A 15 -1.58 2.83 12.84
N LYS A 16 -0.73 3.10 11.83
CA LYS A 16 0.08 4.33 11.77
C LYS A 16 -0.75 5.56 11.36
N GLY A 17 -1.77 5.37 10.51
CA GLY A 17 -2.65 6.45 10.07
C GLY A 17 -2.00 7.44 9.09
N SER A 18 -0.85 7.09 8.52
CA SER A 18 -0.05 7.93 7.62
C SER A 18 -0.54 7.90 6.17
N MET A 19 -1.07 6.77 5.71
CA MET A 19 -1.62 6.61 4.36
C MET A 19 -2.66 5.49 4.29
N MET A 20 -3.44 5.44 3.20
CA MET A 20 -4.33 4.31 2.90
C MET A 20 -4.38 3.98 1.41
N VAL A 21 -4.05 2.72 1.09
CA VAL A 21 -4.30 2.11 -0.22
C VAL A 21 -5.04 0.78 -0.06
N SER A 22 -5.84 0.38 -1.05
CA SER A 22 -6.52 -0.92 -1.04
C SER A 22 -5.61 -2.02 -1.60
N TYR A 23 -5.87 -3.27 -1.23
CA TYR A 23 -5.31 -4.45 -1.91
C TYR A 23 -6.43 -5.44 -2.24
N GLN A 24 -6.22 -6.27 -3.25
CA GLN A 24 -7.11 -7.39 -3.56
C GLN A 24 -6.37 -8.49 -4.35
N PRO A 25 -6.86 -9.74 -4.33
CA PRO A 25 -6.45 -10.75 -5.30
C PRO A 25 -7.19 -10.56 -6.64
N ARG A 26 -6.71 -11.20 -7.71
CA ARG A 26 -7.43 -11.22 -9.00
C ARG A 26 -7.18 -12.51 -9.78
N GLY A 27 -8.20 -13.36 -9.89
CA GLY A 27 -8.06 -14.66 -10.56
C GLY A 27 -6.98 -15.51 -9.88
N SER A 28 -5.97 -15.93 -10.64
CA SER A 28 -4.79 -16.64 -10.12
C SER A 28 -3.72 -15.72 -9.50
N GLN A 29 -3.91 -14.40 -9.53
CA GLN A 29 -2.97 -13.44 -8.96
C GLN A 29 -3.18 -13.33 -7.44
N VAL A 30 -2.08 -13.38 -6.70
CA VAL A 30 -2.02 -13.13 -5.25
C VAL A 30 -2.44 -11.69 -4.93
N ASN A 31 -2.54 -11.34 -3.64
CA ASN A 31 -2.84 -9.97 -3.25
C ASN A 31 -1.83 -8.96 -3.83
N PHE A 32 -2.34 -7.87 -4.40
CA PHE A 32 -1.55 -6.72 -4.84
C PHE A 32 -2.25 -5.41 -4.44
N PHE A 33 -1.46 -4.35 -4.26
CA PHE A 33 -1.99 -3.01 -3.99
C PHE A 33 -2.63 -2.40 -5.24
N ARG A 34 -3.75 -1.72 -5.05
CA ARG A 34 -4.43 -0.96 -6.10
C ARG A 34 -4.47 0.52 -5.72
N MET A 35 -3.53 1.26 -6.28
CA MET A 35 -3.51 2.72 -6.19
C MET A 35 -4.56 3.31 -7.14
N VAL A 36 -5.35 4.24 -6.64
CA VAL A 36 -6.39 4.95 -7.40
C VAL A 36 -6.18 6.44 -7.18
N VAL A 37 -5.79 7.16 -8.24
CA VAL A 37 -5.51 8.60 -8.20
C VAL A 37 -6.74 9.35 -8.69
N LEU A 38 -7.41 10.07 -7.79
CA LEU A 38 -8.63 10.84 -8.09
C LEU A 38 -8.59 12.26 -7.53
N ASN A 39 -7.80 12.51 -6.50
CA ASN A 39 -7.73 13.82 -5.87
C ASN A 39 -6.88 14.77 -6.74
N PRO A 40 -7.45 15.87 -7.28
CA PRO A 40 -6.67 16.83 -8.08
C PRO A 40 -5.62 17.59 -7.26
N GLN A 41 -5.70 17.56 -5.93
CA GLN A 41 -4.69 18.16 -5.05
C GLN A 41 -3.49 17.24 -4.82
N MET A 42 -3.54 15.98 -5.29
CA MET A 42 -2.42 15.05 -5.13
C MET A 42 -1.20 15.54 -5.90
N THR A 43 -0.06 15.61 -5.23
CA THR A 43 1.20 16.02 -5.84
C THR A 43 2.07 14.81 -6.18
N ARG A 44 3.22 15.07 -6.80
CA ARG A 44 4.20 14.01 -7.04
C ARG A 44 4.83 13.53 -5.74
N GLU A 45 5.08 14.46 -4.82
CA GLU A 45 5.65 14.17 -3.50
C GLU A 45 4.72 13.24 -2.70
N ASP A 46 3.40 13.39 -2.82
CA ASP A 46 2.45 12.43 -2.24
C ASP A 46 2.65 11.03 -2.83
N LEU A 47 2.82 10.89 -4.14
CA LEU A 47 3.03 9.60 -4.79
C LEU A 47 4.37 8.96 -4.40
N ASP A 48 5.42 9.76 -4.32
CA ASP A 48 6.74 9.32 -3.86
C ASP A 48 6.65 8.84 -2.40
N PHE A 49 5.94 9.60 -1.53
CA PHE A 49 5.67 9.19 -0.15
C PHE A 49 4.94 7.85 -0.06
N PHE A 50 3.96 7.57 -0.93
CA PHE A 50 3.26 6.27 -0.91
C PHE A 50 4.21 5.10 -1.17
N LEU A 51 5.21 5.26 -2.04
CA LEU A 51 6.19 4.21 -2.33
C LEU A 51 7.13 4.01 -1.14
N ASP A 52 7.71 5.09 -0.63
CA ASP A 52 8.64 5.07 0.51
C ASP A 52 7.97 4.52 1.77
N GLU A 53 6.71 4.90 2.01
CA GLU A 53 5.96 4.47 3.17
C GLU A 53 5.58 2.99 3.07
N ILE A 54 5.24 2.47 1.88
CA ILE A 54 5.04 1.01 1.68
C ILE A 54 6.33 0.25 1.97
N GLU A 55 7.47 0.71 1.45
CA GLU A 55 8.77 0.08 1.68
C GLU A 55 9.14 0.09 3.16
N SER A 56 9.00 1.24 3.83
CA SER A 56 9.22 1.40 5.26
C SER A 56 8.35 0.45 6.09
N LEU A 57 7.05 0.37 5.78
CA LEU A 57 6.09 -0.50 6.47
C LEU A 57 6.30 -1.99 6.16
N ALA A 58 7.10 -2.35 5.16
CA ALA A 58 7.42 -3.72 4.77
C ALA A 58 8.88 -4.11 5.03
N SER A 59 9.69 -3.21 5.59
CA SER A 59 11.16 -3.35 5.68
C SER A 59 11.67 -4.62 6.38
N ASP A 60 10.86 -5.24 7.23
CA ASP A 60 11.15 -6.45 8.00
C ASP A 60 10.37 -7.71 7.52
N LEU A 61 9.72 -7.66 6.35
CA LEU A 61 8.87 -8.73 5.81
C LEU A 61 9.56 -9.64 4.78
#